data_AF-A0A928N675-F1
#
_entry.id   AF-A0A928N675-F1
#
_cell.length_a   1.000
_cell.length_b   1.000
_cell.length_c   1.000
_cell.angle_alpha   90.00
_cell.angle_beta   90.00
_cell.angle_gamma   90.00
#
_symmetry.space_group_name_H-M   'P 1'
#
loop_
_entity.id
_entity.type
_entity.pdbx_description
1 polymer ?
#
loop_
_entity_poly.entity_id
_entity_poly.type
_entity_poly.pdbx_seq_one_letter_code
_entity_poly.pdbx_strand_id
1 'polypeptide(L)'
;MIEAILKAAAIVSAIGVIIGGVFAVLRFVKKYIDNAIKELKEAITDLNAHSDENYMGILRLTIMSSEMPIGERIVAGHKYLKNGGNGEVKAFLKEEFNITETVDEAAHYKK
;
A
#
# COMPACT_ATOMS: atom_id res chain seq x y z
N MET A 1 -16.97 -64.02 -5.96
CA MET A 1 -15.95 -63.23 -5.22
C MET A 1 -15.14 -62.32 -6.13
N ILE A 2 -14.51 -62.83 -7.18
CA ILE A 2 -13.62 -62.05 -8.06
C ILE A 2 -14.35 -60.88 -8.78
N GLU A 3 -15.54 -61.10 -9.32
CA GLU A 3 -16.31 -60.01 -9.97
C GLU A 3 -16.70 -58.86 -9.02
N ALA A 4 -17.01 -59.17 -7.77
CA ALA A 4 -17.35 -58.16 -6.77
C ALA A 4 -16.13 -57.29 -6.42
N ILE A 5 -14.94 -57.91 -6.37
CA ILE A 5 -13.66 -57.20 -6.14
C ILE A 5 -13.34 -56.28 -7.32
N LEU A 6 -13.55 -56.73 -8.56
CA LEU A 6 -13.34 -55.91 -9.76
C LEU A 6 -14.29 -54.71 -9.83
N LYS A 7 -15.58 -54.91 -9.51
CA LYS A 7 -16.57 -53.81 -9.45
C LYS A 7 -16.22 -52.80 -8.36
N ALA A 8 -15.78 -53.26 -7.18
CA ALA A 8 -15.35 -52.37 -6.10
C ALA A 8 -14.08 -51.57 -6.50
N ALA A 9 -13.09 -52.21 -7.12
CA ALA A 9 -11.87 -51.54 -7.58
C ALA A 9 -12.15 -50.46 -8.64
N ALA A 10 -13.08 -50.72 -9.58
CA ALA A 10 -13.49 -49.76 -10.59
C ALA A 10 -14.21 -48.53 -10.00
N ILE A 11 -15.01 -48.71 -8.94
CA ILE A 11 -15.68 -47.60 -8.26
C ILE A 11 -14.65 -46.73 -7.53
N VAL A 12 -13.70 -47.34 -6.83
CA VAL A 12 -12.65 -46.61 -6.10
C VAL A 12 -11.76 -45.80 -7.06
N SER A 13 -11.39 -46.36 -8.21
CA SER A 13 -10.59 -45.64 -9.21
C SER A 13 -11.36 -44.48 -9.85
N ALA A 14 -12.65 -44.66 -10.16
CA ALA A 14 -13.50 -43.59 -10.68
C ALA A 14 -13.64 -42.43 -9.69
N ILE A 15 -13.85 -42.72 -8.40
CA ILE A 15 -13.90 -41.71 -7.34
C ILE A 15 -12.56 -40.96 -7.24
N GLY A 16 -11.43 -41.68 -7.31
CA GLY A 16 -10.10 -41.07 -7.28
C GLY A 16 -9.86 -40.09 -8.44
N VAL A 17 -10.31 -40.43 -9.66
CA VAL A 17 -10.21 -39.55 -10.83
C VAL A 17 -11.08 -38.30 -10.66
N ILE A 18 -12.30 -38.44 -10.13
CA ILE A 18 -13.20 -37.31 -9.88
C ILE A 18 -12.58 -36.37 -8.84
N ILE A 19 -12.10 -36.90 -7.71
CA ILE A 19 -11.47 -36.10 -6.65
C ILE A 19 -10.20 -35.42 -7.17
N GLY A 20 -9.36 -36.14 -7.92
CA GLY A 20 -8.15 -35.58 -8.52
C GLY A 20 -8.45 -34.46 -9.52
N GLY A 21 -9.48 -34.64 -10.36
CA GLY A 21 -9.97 -33.61 -11.28
C GLY A 21 -10.47 -32.36 -10.56
N VAL A 22 -11.31 -32.53 -9.53
CA VAL A 22 -11.78 -31.42 -8.69
C VAL A 22 -10.62 -30.70 -8.01
N PHE A 23 -9.67 -31.44 -7.45
CA PHE A 23 -8.50 -30.85 -6.79
C PHE A 23 -7.61 -30.06 -7.76
N ALA A 24 -7.42 -30.56 -9.00
CA ALA A 24 -6.69 -29.84 -10.03
C ALA A 24 -7.37 -28.51 -10.38
N VAL A 25 -8.69 -28.51 -10.59
CA VAL A 25 -9.47 -27.30 -10.88
C VAL A 25 -9.36 -26.29 -9.75
N LEU A 26 -9.53 -26.72 -8.50
CA LEU A 26 -9.38 -25.84 -7.33
C LEU A 26 -7.99 -25.22 -7.24
N ARG A 27 -6.94 -25.99 -7.55
CA ARG A 27 -5.56 -25.48 -7.56
C ARG A 27 -5.33 -24.45 -8.65
N PHE A 28 -5.89 -24.65 -9.85
CA PHE A 28 -5.83 -23.66 -10.93
C PHE A 28 -6.56 -22.38 -10.53
N VAL A 29 -7.80 -22.48 -10.05
CA VAL A 29 -8.58 -21.31 -9.60
C VAL A 29 -7.84 -20.54 -8.51
N LYS A 30 -7.30 -21.25 -7.51
CA LYS A 30 -6.50 -20.63 -6.45
C LYS A 30 -5.30 -19.85 -7.03
N LYS A 31 -4.54 -20.46 -7.95
CA LYS A 31 -3.39 -19.80 -8.59
C LYS A 31 -3.79 -18.55 -9.37
N TYR A 32 -4.91 -18.60 -10.10
CA TYR A 32 -5.43 -17.42 -10.82
C TYR A 32 -5.82 -16.29 -9.86
N ILE A 33 -6.52 -16.62 -8.77
CA ILE A 33 -6.92 -15.65 -7.75
C ILE A 33 -5.69 -15.07 -7.05
N ASP A 34 -4.72 -15.90 -6.65
CA ASP A 34 -3.49 -15.46 -5.98
C ASP A 34 -2.71 -14.46 -6.85
N ASN A 35 -2.61 -14.73 -8.16
CA ASN A 35 -1.97 -13.81 -9.10
C ASN A 35 -2.75 -12.49 -9.23
N ALA A 36 -4.07 -12.55 -9.40
CA ALA A 36 -4.91 -11.34 -9.51
C ALA A 36 -4.85 -10.48 -8.23
N ILE A 37 -4.84 -11.11 -7.05
CA ILE A 37 -4.66 -10.42 -5.77
C ILE A 37 -3.28 -9.78 -5.68
N LYS A 38 -2.24 -10.45 -6.18
CA LYS A 38 -0.88 -9.91 -6.20
C LYS A 38 -0.80 -8.64 -7.07
N GLU A 39 -1.28 -8.71 -8.31
CA GLU A 39 -1.31 -7.56 -9.22
C GLU A 39 -2.14 -6.40 -8.63
N LEU A 40 -3.28 -6.69 -8.01
CA LEU A 40 -4.10 -5.68 -7.35
C LEU A 40 -3.36 -5.03 -6.18
N LYS A 41 -2.63 -5.79 -5.37
CA LYS A 41 -1.83 -5.25 -4.27
C LYS A 41 -0.71 -4.34 -4.76
N GLU A 42 -0.04 -4.71 -5.85
CA GLU A 42 1.00 -3.88 -6.48
C GLU A 42 0.39 -2.55 -6.96
N ALA A 43 -0.71 -2.60 -7.71
CA ALA A 43 -1.41 -1.40 -8.18
C ALA A 43 -1.91 -0.49 -7.04
N ILE A 44 -2.43 -1.06 -5.96
CA ILE A 44 -2.84 -0.30 -4.76
C ILE A 44 -1.63 0.36 -4.10
N THR A 45 -0.49 -0.34 -4.05
CA THR A 45 0.73 0.19 -3.45
C THR A 45 1.25 1.39 -4.24
N ASP A 46 1.28 1.29 -5.56
CA ASP A 46 1.69 2.39 -6.44
C ASP A 46 0.73 3.58 -6.34
N LEU A 47 -0.57 3.30 -6.30
CA LEU A 47 -1.59 4.35 -6.13
C LEU A 47 -1.44 5.08 -4.79
N ASN A 48 -1.16 4.36 -3.71
CA ASN A 48 -0.91 4.96 -2.41
C ASN A 48 0.33 5.87 -2.44
N ALA A 49 1.43 5.41 -3.06
CA ALA A 49 2.64 6.22 -3.19
C ALA A 49 2.39 7.53 -3.96
N HIS A 50 1.70 7.45 -5.10
CA HIS A 50 1.32 8.65 -5.87
C HIS A 50 0.32 9.54 -5.11
N SER A 51 -0.60 8.95 -4.36
CA SER A 51 -1.55 9.71 -3.54
C SER A 51 -0.83 10.48 -2.44
N ASP A 52 0.16 9.88 -1.78
CA ASP A 52 0.96 10.53 -0.75
C ASP A 52 1.77 11.70 -1.34
N GLU A 53 2.40 11.49 -2.49
CA GLU A 53 3.12 12.55 -3.21
C GLU A 53 2.19 13.71 -3.61
N ASN A 54 1.04 13.39 -4.22
CA ASN A 54 0.04 14.38 -4.61
C ASN A 54 -0.49 15.15 -3.40
N TYR A 55 -0.75 14.46 -2.29
CA TYR A 55 -1.18 15.10 -1.06
C TYR A 55 -0.15 16.11 -0.55
N MET A 56 1.13 15.75 -0.57
CA MET A 56 2.23 16.68 -0.23
C MET A 56 2.30 17.87 -1.20
N GLY A 57 2.08 17.64 -2.49
CA GLY A 57 1.98 18.70 -3.50
C GLY A 57 0.84 19.67 -3.22
N ILE A 58 -0.36 19.17 -2.90
CA ILE A 58 -1.53 19.99 -2.56
C ILE A 58 -1.27 20.83 -1.31
N LEU A 59 -0.64 20.26 -0.28
CA LEU A 59 -0.28 21.00 0.92
C LEU A 59 0.66 22.17 0.58
N ARG A 60 1.67 21.95 -0.27
CA ARG A 60 2.58 23.00 -0.72
C ARG A 60 1.85 24.11 -1.47
N LEU A 61 0.98 23.75 -2.41
CA LEU A 61 0.16 24.71 -3.15
C LEU A 61 -0.76 25.50 -2.22
N THR A 62 -1.38 24.82 -1.26
CA THR A 62 -2.24 25.46 -0.25
C THR A 62 -1.45 26.47 0.58
N ILE A 63 -0.26 26.10 1.06
CA ILE A 63 0.63 27.00 1.81
C ILE A 63 1.00 28.23 0.99
N MET A 64 1.26 28.08 -0.31
CA MET A 64 1.69 29.16 -1.20
C MET A 64 0.55 30.03 -1.73
N SER A 65 -0.69 29.54 -1.72
CA SER A 65 -1.84 30.26 -2.30
C SER A 65 -2.16 31.54 -1.52
N SER A 66 -2.20 32.68 -2.22
CA SER A 66 -2.61 33.97 -1.65
C SER A 66 -4.12 34.11 -1.47
N GLU A 67 -4.90 33.32 -2.22
CA GLU A 67 -6.37 33.34 -2.19
C GLU A 67 -6.92 32.55 -0.99
N MET A 68 -6.14 31.61 -0.45
CA MET A 68 -6.53 30.80 0.70
C MET A 68 -6.41 31.58 2.02
N PRO A 69 -7.39 31.46 2.94
CA PRO A 69 -7.32 32.10 4.26
C PRO A 69 -6.05 31.70 5.01
N ILE A 70 -5.41 32.65 5.71
CA ILE A 70 -4.15 32.42 6.41
C ILE A 70 -4.21 31.26 7.41
N GLY A 71 -5.35 31.07 8.08
CA GLY A 71 -5.57 29.95 9.00
C GLY A 71 -5.45 28.58 8.32
N GLU A 72 -6.02 28.43 7.12
CA GLU A 72 -5.95 27.19 6.35
C GLU A 72 -4.53 26.92 5.84
N ARG A 73 -3.82 27.97 5.43
CA ARG A 73 -2.41 27.90 5.02
C ARG A 73 -1.52 27.43 6.16
N ILE A 74 -1.73 27.95 7.38
CA ILE A 74 -1.00 27.54 8.59
C ILE A 74 -1.27 26.06 8.90
N VAL A 75 -2.54 25.64 8.87
CA VAL A 75 -2.92 24.23 9.09
C VAL A 75 -2.28 23.31 8.05
N ALA A 76 -2.28 23.71 6.77
CA ALA A 76 -1.60 22.97 5.71
C ALA A 76 -0.08 22.90 5.95
N GLY A 77 0.54 23.99 6.42
CA GLY A 77 1.94 24.03 6.84
C GLY A 77 2.28 23.01 7.92
N HIS A 78 1.47 22.95 8.98
CA HIS A 78 1.66 21.96 10.04
C HIS A 78 1.51 20.52 9.55
N LYS A 79 0.52 20.25 8.68
CA LYS A 79 0.35 18.91 8.07
C LYS A 79 1.54 18.55 7.19
N TYR A 80 2.03 19.48 6.38
CA TYR A 80 3.17 19.27 5.49
C TYR A 80 4.44 18.92 6.29
N LEU A 81 4.75 19.67 7.35
CA LEU A 81 5.89 19.39 8.20
C LEU A 81 5.76 18.04 8.93
N LYS A 82 4.57 17.75 9.48
CA LYS A 82 4.28 16.49 10.18
C LYS A 82 4.51 15.27 9.28
N ASN A 83 4.21 15.40 7.99
CA ASN A 83 4.37 14.35 6.99
C ASN A 83 5.79 14.28 6.39
N GLY A 84 6.79 14.94 7.01
CA GLY A 84 8.18 14.89 6.57
C GLY A 84 8.54 15.91 5.49
N GLY A 85 7.67 16.89 5.21
CA GLY A 85 7.94 17.97 4.27
C GLY A 85 9.24 18.71 4.62
N ASN A 86 10.06 18.97 3.61
CA ASN A 86 11.39 19.60 3.71
C ASN A 86 12.44 18.81 4.51
N GLY A 87 12.24 17.50 4.76
CA GLY A 87 13.21 16.65 5.46
C GLY A 87 14.59 16.64 4.80
N GLU A 88 14.65 16.43 3.48
CA GLU A 88 15.91 16.40 2.72
C GLU A 88 16.63 17.76 2.72
N VAL A 89 15.87 18.85 2.61
CA VAL A 89 16.43 20.20 2.68
C VAL A 89 17.06 20.45 4.06
N LYS A 90 16.39 20.02 5.14
CA LYS A 90 16.97 20.11 6.49
C LYS A 90 18.23 19.26 6.64
N ALA A 91 18.25 18.05 6.07
CA ALA A 91 19.43 17.18 6.09
C ALA A 91 20.61 17.83 5.37
N PHE A 92 20.39 18.35 4.16
CA PHE A 92 21.39 19.10 3.40
C PHE A 92 21.92 20.31 4.16
N LEU A 93 21.03 21.14 4.73
CA LEU A 93 21.44 22.33 5.50
C LEU A 93 22.27 21.98 6.74
N LYS A 94 21.95 20.85 7.38
CA LYS A 94 22.72 20.35 8.53
C LYS A 94 24.12 19.89 8.11
N GLU A 95 24.23 19.21 6.98
CA GLU A 95 25.51 18.70 6.46
C GLU A 95 26.42 19.82 5.96
N GLU A 96 25.90 20.73 5.14
CA GLU A 96 26.69 21.76 4.46
C GLU A 96 27.00 22.96 5.35
N PHE A 97 26.05 23.37 6.20
CA PHE A 97 26.15 24.62 6.96
C PHE A 97 26.16 24.42 8.48
N ASN A 98 26.14 23.18 8.97
CA ASN A 98 26.06 22.85 10.41
C ASN A 98 24.89 23.55 11.13
N ILE A 99 23.79 23.82 10.40
CA ILE A 99 22.59 24.44 10.95
C ILE A 99 21.76 23.35 11.64
N THR A 100 21.75 23.33 12.97
CA THR A 100 21.02 22.35 13.79
C THR A 100 19.59 22.77 14.14
N GLU A 101 19.27 24.05 14.04
CA GLU A 101 18.01 24.62 14.48
C GLU A 101 17.32 25.32 13.32
N THR A 102 16.02 25.09 13.16
CA THR A 102 15.06 26.10 12.65
C THR A 102 13.60 25.64 12.60
N VAL A 103 13.23 24.38 12.90
CA VAL A 103 11.80 24.02 12.83
C VAL A 103 11.26 22.98 13.85
N ASP A 104 12.06 22.51 14.80
CA ASP A 104 11.55 21.63 15.87
C ASP A 104 10.74 22.40 16.94
N GLU A 105 10.79 23.73 16.94
CA GLU A 105 10.03 24.56 17.88
C GLU A 105 8.54 24.72 17.51
N ALA A 106 8.11 24.36 16.29
CA ALA A 106 6.69 24.42 15.94
C ALA A 106 5.84 23.35 16.66
N ALA A 107 6.48 22.32 17.24
CA ALA A 107 5.83 21.33 18.10
C ALA A 107 5.41 21.91 19.47
N HIS A 108 5.83 23.13 19.82
CA HIS A 108 5.48 23.81 21.07
C HIS A 108 4.25 24.73 21.01
N TYR A 109 3.59 24.89 19.85
CA TYR A 109 2.31 25.61 19.76
C TYR A 109 1.09 24.73 20.09
N LYS A 110 1.18 23.94 21.17
CA LYS A 110 0.01 23.43 21.88
C LYS A 110 -0.40 24.49 22.92
N LYS A 111 -1.48 25.21 22.65
CA LYS A 111 -2.30 25.82 23.70
C LYS A 111 -3.22 24.76 24.30
#